data_AF-A0A914NIP6-F1
#
_entry.id   AF-A0A914NIP6-F1
#
_cell.length_a   1.000
_cell.length_b   1.000
_cell.length_c   1.000
_cell.angle_alpha   90.00
_cell.angle_beta   90.00
_cell.angle_gamma   90.00
#
_symmetry.space_group_name_H-M   'P 1'
#
loop_
_entity.id
_entity.type
_entity.pdbx_description
1 polymer ?
#
loop_
_entity_poly.entity_id
_entity_poly.type
_entity_poly.pdbx_seq_one_letter_code
_entity_poly.pdbx_strand_id
1 'polypeptide(L)'
;MLNDFYKAIQLNKSIDLVYIDFARAFDSVPINRILYKLKSIGISGKIYMFIKNFLENRTFRVKIEDTLSDSFSTLSGVPQGSVLGPLLFLIFINDLPKYLPESINIKNLC
;
A
#
# COMPACT_ATOMS: atom_id res chain seq x y z
N MET A 1 -20.93 2.68 7.11
CA MET A 1 -20.85 4.10 7.49
C MET A 1 -22.22 4.69 7.74
N LEU A 2 -23.06 4.92 6.71
CA LEU A 2 -24.37 5.54 6.90
C LEU A 2 -25.28 4.77 7.89
N ASN A 3 -25.31 3.43 7.80
CA ASN A 3 -26.03 2.58 8.75
C ASN A 3 -25.48 2.67 10.19
N ASP A 4 -24.19 2.91 10.34
CA ASP A 4 -23.56 3.04 11.65
C ASP A 4 -23.99 4.37 12.29
N PHE A 5 -24.02 5.46 11.51
CA PHE A 5 -24.58 6.75 11.91
C PHE A 5 -26.06 6.67 12.28
N TYR A 6 -26.89 6.05 11.45
CA TYR A 6 -28.32 5.88 11.75
C TYR A 6 -28.54 5.11 13.07
N LYS A 7 -27.78 4.03 13.30
CA LYS A 7 -27.85 3.27 14.56
C LYS A 7 -27.44 4.10 15.77
N ALA A 8 -26.37 4.89 15.67
CA ALA A 8 -25.95 5.73 16.78
C ALA A 8 -26.96 6.82 17.12
N ILE A 9 -27.56 7.46 16.11
CA ILE A 9 -28.64 8.44 16.30
C ILE A 9 -29.84 7.79 17.00
N GLN A 10 -30.28 6.61 16.54
CA GLN A 10 -31.39 5.88 17.17
C GLN A 10 -31.11 5.48 18.62
N LEU A 11 -29.86 5.13 18.93
CA LEU A 11 -29.43 4.73 20.27
C LEU A 11 -28.95 5.91 21.12
N ASN A 12 -29.06 7.14 20.63
CA ASN A 12 -28.58 8.36 21.28
C ASN A 12 -27.09 8.28 21.70
N LYS A 13 -26.26 7.65 20.85
CA LYS A 13 -24.81 7.48 21.03
C LYS A 13 -24.03 8.44 20.14
N SER A 14 -22.86 8.86 20.58
CA SER A 14 -21.88 9.58 19.76
C SER A 14 -21.07 8.63 18.87
N ILE A 15 -20.58 9.14 17.74
CA ILE A 15 -19.62 8.46 16.87
C ILE A 15 -18.47 9.43 16.62
N ASP A 16 -17.25 8.94 16.83
CA ASP A 16 -16.03 9.58 16.36
C ASP A 16 -15.55 8.90 15.08
N LEU A 17 -15.15 9.71 14.10
CA LEU A 17 -14.72 9.24 12.79
C LEU A 17 -13.35 9.80 12.46
N VAL A 18 -12.45 8.91 12.04
CA VAL A 18 -11.09 9.24 11.64
C VAL A 18 -10.87 8.79 10.21
N TYR A 19 -10.52 9.74 9.34
CA TYR A 19 -10.04 9.47 7.99
C TYR A 19 -8.53 9.57 7.95
N ILE A 20 -7.88 8.59 7.34
CA ILE A 20 -6.43 8.56 7.17
C ILE A 20 -6.15 8.57 5.67
N ASP A 21 -5.33 9.53 5.24
CA ASP A 21 -4.80 9.60 3.89
C ASP A 21 -3.29 9.34 3.92
N PHE A 22 -2.81 8.45 3.05
CA PHE A 22 -1.41 8.06 2.98
C PHE A 22 -0.70 8.90 1.93
N ALA A 23 0.11 9.85 2.38
CA ALA A 23 0.96 10.64 1.50
C ALA A 23 1.87 9.72 0.66
N ARG A 24 1.81 9.85 -0.67
CA ARG A 24 2.62 9.06 -1.62
C ARG A 24 2.56 7.55 -1.34
N ALA A 25 1.34 7.03 -1.14
CA ALA A 25 1.10 5.65 -0.71
C ALA A 25 1.87 4.60 -1.53
N PHE A 26 1.88 4.75 -2.86
CA PHE A 26 2.59 3.83 -3.76
C PHE A 26 4.12 3.97 -3.70
N ASP A 27 4.65 5.18 -3.50
CA ASP A 27 6.09 5.43 -3.46
C ASP A 27 6.72 5.06 -2.10
N SER A 28 5.90 5.05 -1.06
CA SER A 28 6.34 4.89 0.32
C SER A 28 6.43 3.43 0.77
N VAL A 29 5.97 2.47 -0.04
CA VAL A 29 5.93 1.07 0.39
C VAL A 29 7.33 0.45 0.44
N PRO A 30 7.82 -0.05 1.60
CA PRO A 30 9.15 -0.65 1.65
C PRO A 30 9.21 -1.97 0.86
N ILE A 31 10.14 -2.09 -0.08
CA ILE A 31 10.26 -3.26 -0.97
C ILE A 31 10.48 -4.54 -0.15
N ASN A 32 11.38 -4.50 0.83
CA ASN A 32 11.67 -5.64 1.71
C ASN A 32 10.42 -6.15 2.47
N ARG A 33 9.51 -5.25 2.87
CA ARG A 33 8.27 -5.60 3.57
C ARG A 33 7.25 -6.26 2.64
N ILE A 34 7.11 -5.77 1.39
CA ILE A 34 6.28 -6.45 0.37
C ILE A 34 6.83 -7.87 0.12
N LEU A 35 8.13 -8.01 -0.12
CA LEU A 35 8.73 -9.32 -0.41
C LEU A 35 8.54 -10.32 0.73
N TYR A 36 8.66 -9.85 1.98
CA TYR A 36 8.35 -10.65 3.17
C TYR A 36 6.87 -11.09 3.18
N LYS A 37 5.95 -10.16 2.93
CA LYS A 37 4.51 -10.46 2.87
C LYS A 37 4.17 -11.49 1.78
N LEU A 38 4.73 -11.34 0.58
CA LEU A 38 4.53 -12.29 -0.51
C LEU A 38 4.93 -13.72 -0.10
N LYS A 39 6.07 -13.88 0.57
CA LYS A 39 6.46 -15.19 1.13
C LYS A 39 5.48 -15.68 2.19
N SER A 40 5.04 -14.80 3.09
CA SER A 40 4.11 -15.18 4.18
C SER A 40 2.74 -15.67 3.69
N ILE A 41 2.30 -15.23 2.50
CA ILE A 41 1.07 -15.71 1.86
C ILE A 41 1.30 -16.89 0.90
N GLY A 42 2.52 -17.45 0.89
CA GLY A 42 2.86 -18.65 0.10
C GLY A 42 3.38 -18.40 -1.31
N ILE A 43 3.56 -17.14 -1.74
CA ILE A 43 4.12 -16.84 -3.06
C ILE A 43 5.62 -17.14 -3.05
N SER A 44 6.03 -18.05 -3.93
CA SER A 44 7.39 -18.57 -4.00
C SER A 44 7.81 -18.90 -5.45
N GLY A 45 9.02 -19.43 -5.62
CA GLY A 45 9.52 -19.90 -6.92
C GLY A 45 9.64 -18.78 -7.97
N LYS A 46 9.27 -19.10 -9.21
CA LYS A 46 9.44 -18.20 -10.37
C LYS A 46 8.63 -16.92 -10.24
N ILE A 47 7.40 -16.99 -9.70
CA ILE A 47 6.53 -15.82 -9.51
C ILE A 47 7.15 -14.87 -8.49
N TYR A 48 7.63 -15.39 -7.36
CA TYR A 48 8.33 -14.57 -6.37
C TYR A 48 9.56 -13.89 -6.98
N MET A 49 10.39 -14.63 -7.74
CA MET A 49 11.58 -14.05 -8.37
C MET A 49 11.24 -12.99 -9.42
N PHE A 50 10.16 -13.19 -10.19
CA PHE A 50 9.66 -12.19 -11.12
C PHE A 50 9.26 -10.90 -10.40
N ILE A 51 8.47 -11.00 -9.33
CA ILE A 51 8.04 -9.83 -8.55
C ILE A 51 9.24 -9.17 -7.85
N LYS A 52 10.18 -9.96 -7.32
CA LYS A 52 11.40 -9.45 -6.70
C LYS A 52 12.22 -8.62 -7.69
N ASN A 53 12.48 -9.17 -8.88
CA ASN A 53 13.20 -8.47 -9.94
C ASN A 53 12.43 -7.25 -10.48
N PHE A 54 11.10 -7.30 -10.45
CA PHE A 54 10.25 -6.17 -10.82
C PHE A 54 10.35 -5.00 -9.81
N LEU A 55 10.63 -5.27 -8.54
CA LEU A 55 10.69 -4.26 -7.47
C LEU A 55 12.10 -3.74 -7.17
N GLU A 56 13.10 -4.64 -7.15
CA GLU A 56 14.47 -4.33 -6.75
C GLU A 56 15.32 -3.75 -7.89
N ASN A 57 16.44 -3.10 -7.53
CA ASN A 57 17.45 -2.57 -8.46
C ASN A 57 16.87 -1.61 -9.52
N ARG A 58 15.76 -0.95 -9.20
CA ARG A 58 15.18 0.07 -10.06
C ARG A 58 15.98 1.36 -9.95
N THR A 59 16.15 2.01 -11.09
CA THR A 59 16.69 3.36 -11.17
C THR A 59 15.77 4.26 -11.99
N PHE A 60 15.76 5.54 -11.68
CA PHE A 60 15.06 6.55 -12.46
C PHE A 60 16.00 7.70 -12.85
N ARG A 61 15.63 8.40 -13.92
CA ARG A 61 16.26 9.62 -14.41
C ARG A 61 15.19 10.59 -14.85
N VAL A 62 15.48 11.88 -14.74
CA VAL A 62 14.61 12.95 -15.22
C VAL A 62 15.16 13.44 -16.56
N LYS A 63 14.29 13.57 -17.56
CA LYS A 63 14.62 14.15 -18.87
C LYS A 63 13.92 15.50 -19.00
N ILE A 64 14.67 16.55 -19.30
CA ILE A 64 14.16 17.87 -19.66
C ILE A 64 14.75 18.22 -21.02
N GLU A 65 13.89 18.32 -22.03
CA GLU A 65 14.30 18.47 -23.44
C GLU A 65 15.33 17.40 -23.82
N ASP A 66 16.55 17.79 -24.21
CA ASP A 66 17.63 16.88 -24.60
C ASP A 66 18.61 16.54 -23.46
N THR A 67 18.35 17.04 -22.25
CA THR A 67 19.21 16.79 -21.09
C THR A 67 18.62 15.70 -20.19
N LEU A 68 19.48 14.77 -19.75
CA LEU A 68 19.16 13.73 -18.78
C LEU A 68 19.87 14.02 -17.45
N SER A 69 19.18 13.80 -16.33
CA SER A 69 19.80 13.79 -15.01
C SER A 69 20.68 12.56 -14.79
N ASP A 70 21.43 12.59 -13.69
CA ASP A 70 22.04 11.40 -13.13
C ASP A 70 21.00 10.32 -12.80
N SER A 71 21.50 9.08 -12.69
CA SER A 71 20.71 7.92 -12.28
C SER A 71 20.51 7.89 -10.78
N PHE A 72 19.26 7.80 -10.34
CA PHE A 72 18.92 7.66 -8.93
C PHE A 72 18.35 6.27 -8.68
N SER A 73 18.76 5.61 -7.59
CA SER A 73 18.23 4.32 -7.19
C SER A 73 16.94 4.47 -6.38
N THR A 74 16.06 3.48 -6.48
CA THR A 74 14.78 3.46 -5.76
C THR A 74 14.80 2.40 -4.66
N LEU A 75 14.69 2.83 -3.41
CA LEU A 75 14.67 1.93 -2.23
C LEU A 75 13.25 1.58 -1.74
N SER A 76 12.25 2.32 -2.21
CA SER A 76 10.85 2.15 -1.81
C SER A 76 9.89 2.36 -2.98
N GLY A 77 8.70 1.81 -2.80
CA GLY A 77 7.57 2.01 -3.66
C GLY A 77 7.42 0.97 -4.74
N VAL A 78 6.22 0.98 -5.32
CA VAL A 78 5.87 0.19 -6.49
C VAL A 78 5.86 1.10 -7.72
N PRO A 79 6.20 0.61 -8.92
CA PRO A 79 6.16 1.43 -10.12
C PRO A 79 4.75 1.99 -10.38
N GLN A 80 4.60 3.31 -10.34
CA GLN A 80 3.33 3.98 -10.65
C GLN A 80 2.96 3.73 -12.13
N GLY A 81 1.67 3.48 -12.40
CA GLY A 81 1.20 3.12 -13.74
C GLY A 81 1.41 1.65 -14.12
N SER A 82 2.04 0.85 -13.25
CA SER A 82 2.09 -0.60 -13.45
C SER A 82 0.80 -1.29 -13.02
N VAL A 83 0.43 -2.35 -13.73
CA VAL A 83 -0.73 -3.20 -13.39
C VAL A 83 -0.55 -3.88 -12.02
N LEU A 84 0.71 -4.22 -11.66
CA LEU A 84 1.02 -4.89 -10.39
C LEU A 84 1.06 -3.94 -9.19
N GLY A 85 1.27 -2.64 -9.40
CA GLY A 85 1.39 -1.65 -8.32
C GLY A 85 0.21 -1.67 -7.34
N PRO A 86 -1.04 -1.52 -7.82
CA PRO A 86 -2.24 -1.60 -6.99
C PRO A 86 -2.37 -2.92 -6.22
N LEU A 87 -2.10 -4.05 -6.88
CA LEU A 87 -2.17 -5.36 -6.24
C LEU A 87 -1.14 -5.53 -5.12
N LEU A 88 0.10 -5.09 -5.36
CA LEU A 88 1.17 -5.16 -4.36
C LEU A 88 0.91 -4.21 -3.18
N PHE A 89 0.32 -3.04 -3.43
CA PHE A 89 -0.14 -2.14 -2.37
C PHE A 89 -1.26 -2.77 -1.52
N LEU A 90 -2.25 -3.41 -2.16
CA LEU A 90 -3.30 -4.12 -1.45
C LEU A 90 -2.74 -5.23 -0.55
N ILE A 91 -1.82 -6.06 -1.05
CA ILE A 91 -1.14 -7.08 -0.25
C ILE A 91 -0.39 -6.46 0.94
N PHE A 92 0.21 -5.28 0.72
CA PHE A 92 0.90 -4.54 1.78
C PHE A 92 -0.06 -4.04 2.87
N ILE A 93 -1.20 -3.44 2.52
CA ILE A 93 -2.09 -2.81 3.52
C ILE A 93 -3.05 -3.79 4.20
N ASN A 94 -3.29 -4.97 3.62
CA ASN A 94 -4.35 -5.89 4.04
C ASN A 94 -4.25 -6.43 5.49
N ASP A 95 -3.09 -6.31 6.15
CA ASP A 95 -2.92 -6.71 7.55
C ASP A 95 -3.05 -5.54 8.54
N LEU A 96 -3.15 -4.29 8.06
CA LEU A 96 -3.35 -3.11 8.91
C LEU A 96 -4.48 -3.30 9.94
N PRO A 97 -5.64 -3.91 9.61
CA PRO A 97 -6.70 -4.18 10.59
C PRO A 97 -6.26 -4.95 11.83
N LYS A 98 -5.28 -5.85 11.68
CA LYS A 98 -4.82 -6.73 12.76
C LYS A 98 -4.05 -5.98 13.84
N TYR A 99 -3.57 -4.78 13.52
CA TYR A 99 -2.81 -3.94 14.45
C TYR A 99 -3.66 -2.84 15.08
N LEU A 100 -4.95 -2.77 14.74
CA LEU A 100 -5.88 -1.84 15.36
C LEU A 100 -6.59 -2.51 16.55
N PRO A 101 -6.88 -1.76 17.63
CA PRO A 101 -7.70 -2.25 18.73
C PRO A 101 -9.06 -2.76 18.24
N GLU A 102 -9.58 -3.82 18.86
CA GLU A 102 -10.89 -4.42 18.52
C GLU A 102 -12.06 -3.43 18.64
N SER A 103 -11.90 -2.38 19.43
CA SER A 103 -12.88 -1.30 19.58
C SER A 103 -13.03 -0.42 18.34
N ILE A 104 -12.08 -0.48 17.40
CA ILE A 104 -12.11 0.31 16.16
C ILE A 104 -12.83 -0.48 15.08
N ASN A 105 -13.96 0.05 14.63
CA ASN A 105 -14.69 -0.51 13.51
C ASN A 105 -14.15 0.05 12.18
N ILE A 106 -13.44 -0.78 11.42
CA ILE A 106 -12.84 -0.36 10.15
C ILE A 106 -13.86 -0.52 9.03
N LYS A 107 -14.08 0.56 8.27
CA LYS A 107 -15.00 0.58 7.13
C LYS A 107 -14.20 0.92 5.88
N ASN A 108 -14.02 -0.07 5.00
CA ASN A 108 -13.25 -0.05 3.75
C ASN A 108 -11.76 0.24 3.94
N LEU A 109 -10.91 -0.72 3.54
CA LEU A 109 -9.46 -0.51 3.49
C LEU A 109 -8.95 -0.01 2.13
N CYS A 110 -9.79 -0.10 1.10
CA CYS A 110 -9.66 0.41 -0.26
C CYS A 110 -11.06 0.47 -0.85
#